data_AF-A0A7S1EKT6-F1
#
_entry.id   AF-A0A7S1EKT6-F1
#
_cell.length_a   1.000
_cell.length_b   1.000
_cell.length_c   1.000
_cell.angle_alpha   90.00
_cell.angle_beta   90.00
_cell.angle_gamma   90.00
#
_symmetry.space_group_name_H-M   'P 1'
#
loop_
_entity.id
_entity.type
_entity.pdbx_description
1 polymer ?
#
loop_
_entity_poly.entity_id
_entity_poly.type
_entity_poly.pdbx_seq_one_letter_code
_entity_poly.pdbx_strand_id
1 'polypeptide(L)'
;SEEGRIAGRVWVEGLCRELLKEGAPGIYFYTMNLEKSTTELISSIPQFHTPTEQGPPPLPFPRARLEETVRPIFWASNPLTYLCKQHGGSSVMYTTHSLVGRRLGSQAERRYMWGESPTTEEDIYDVFDRFVRGRVPRLPWCENIEGETVEAGLLKPLCAINHHGFLTVNSQPSLNGVPSTHPSYGWGPADGFVYQKAYLEFFCSEFNLDRLMAAMGGHPTLSLLSHKADGSSRSMLSSGLSPSESRRVVTAVTWGVFEGRDILQPTVVDSVAFNAWKDEAFAMWRSAWASIYPDGSASKALIESIHDTYWHVCIVDNDYSSTGDIFCIFSQILSLNPSEGSPVIRPERHP
;
A
#
# COMPACT_ATOMS: atom_id res chain seq x y z
N SER A 1 10.43 34.77 21.82
CA SER A 1 11.29 35.12 20.67
C SER A 1 12.10 33.89 20.27
N GLU A 2 12.60 33.83 19.04
CA GLU A 2 13.52 32.76 18.63
C GLU A 2 14.79 32.74 19.50
N GLU A 3 15.27 33.92 19.89
CA GLU A 3 16.41 34.08 20.83
C GLU A 3 16.15 33.41 22.18
N GLY A 4 14.96 33.59 22.77
CA GLY A 4 14.60 32.94 24.04
C GLY A 4 14.52 31.41 23.91
N ARG A 5 14.09 30.91 22.74
CA ARG A 5 14.06 29.47 22.45
C ARG A 5 15.47 28.90 22.37
N ILE A 6 16.37 29.58 21.68
CA ILE A 6 17.79 29.16 21.54
C ILE A 6 18.47 29.18 22.91
N ALA A 7 18.31 30.26 23.68
CA ALA A 7 18.89 30.39 25.02
C ALA A 7 18.38 29.28 25.96
N GLY A 8 17.07 29.03 25.95
CA GLY A 8 16.47 27.94 26.71
C GLY A 8 17.02 26.57 26.30
N ARG A 9 17.16 26.31 25.00
CA ARG A 9 17.71 25.04 24.49
C ARG A 9 19.13 24.80 24.98
N VAL A 10 20.01 25.80 24.88
CA VAL A 10 21.42 25.69 25.34
C VAL A 10 21.48 25.38 26.85
N TRP A 11 20.63 26.01 27.64
CA TRP A 11 20.57 25.76 29.08
C TRP A 11 20.09 24.33 29.39
N VAL A 12 19.01 23.89 28.74
CA VAL A 12 18.47 22.53 28.92
C VAL A 12 19.48 21.48 28.44
N GLU A 13 20.22 21.74 27.36
CA GLU A 13 21.28 20.84 26.88
C GLU A 13 22.37 20.64 27.94
N GLY A 14 22.84 21.73 28.56
CA GLY A 14 23.80 21.67 29.65
C GLY A 14 23.29 20.82 30.83
N LEU A 15 22.04 21.06 31.25
CA LEU A 15 21.41 20.31 32.33
C LEU A 15 21.28 18.81 31.99
N CYS A 16 20.85 18.47 30.78
CA CYS A 16 20.75 17.08 30.34
C CYS A 16 22.11 16.37 30.38
N ARG A 17 23.17 17.03 29.90
CA ARG A 17 24.53 16.46 29.92
C ARG A 17 25.04 16.23 31.35
N GLU A 18 24.76 17.15 32.26
CA GLU A 18 25.12 17.01 33.67
C GLU A 18 24.36 15.85 34.34
N LEU A 19 23.04 15.76 34.15
CA LEU A 19 22.23 14.67 34.69
C LEU A 19 22.69 13.29 34.18
N LEU A 20 22.98 13.17 32.88
CA LEU A 20 23.49 11.93 32.31
C LEU A 20 24.87 11.56 32.88
N LYS A 21 25.75 12.55 33.11
CA LYS A 21 27.07 12.34 33.70
C LYS A 21 26.97 11.83 35.15
N GLU A 22 26.01 12.32 35.91
CA GLU A 22 25.72 11.89 37.29
C GLU A 22 24.96 10.55 37.36
N GLY A 23 24.71 9.89 36.23
CA GLY A 23 24.12 8.56 36.17
C GLY A 23 22.60 8.52 36.21
N ALA A 24 21.91 9.61 35.81
CA ALA A 24 20.46 9.58 35.65
C ALA A 24 20.04 8.46 34.68
N PRO A 25 19.06 7.60 35.03
CA PRO A 25 18.65 6.47 34.21
C PRO A 25 17.88 6.88 32.94
N GLY A 26 17.41 8.13 32.87
CA GLY A 26 16.68 8.66 31.73
C GLY A 26 16.27 10.11 31.98
N ILE A 27 15.83 10.78 30.91
CA ILE A 27 15.36 12.17 30.92
C ILE A 27 13.96 12.21 30.29
N TYR A 28 13.00 12.84 30.98
CA TYR A 28 11.63 13.02 30.51
C TYR A 28 11.38 14.48 30.11
N PHE A 29 10.97 14.70 28.87
CA PHE A 29 10.73 16.05 28.33
C PHE A 29 9.23 16.39 28.31
N TYR A 30 8.89 17.53 28.91
CA TYR A 30 7.57 18.16 28.71
C TYR A 30 7.58 18.92 27.38
N THR A 31 7.06 18.30 26.32
CA THR A 31 7.10 18.85 24.96
C THR A 31 6.09 19.96 24.73
N MET A 32 5.06 20.08 25.57
CA MET A 32 3.96 21.04 25.41
C MET A 32 3.26 20.92 24.04
N ASN A 33 3.23 19.71 23.46
CA ASN A 33 2.75 19.42 22.10
C ASN A 33 3.53 20.17 20.99
N LEU A 34 4.80 20.52 21.25
CA LEU A 34 5.70 21.14 20.29
C LEU A 34 6.91 20.24 20.02
N GLU A 35 7.23 20.05 18.74
CA GLU A 35 8.28 19.12 18.31
C GLU A 35 9.67 19.77 18.27
N LYS A 36 9.78 20.93 17.60
CA LYS A 36 11.05 21.53 17.15
C LYS A 36 12.15 21.57 18.21
N SER A 37 11.88 22.13 19.39
CA SER A 37 12.92 22.31 20.43
C SER A 37 13.39 20.99 21.03
N THR A 38 12.48 20.03 21.21
CA THR A 38 12.80 18.72 21.76
C THR A 38 13.63 17.91 20.76
N THR A 39 13.24 17.92 19.48
CA THR A 39 13.99 17.22 18.42
C THR A 39 15.40 17.78 18.26
N GLU A 40 15.55 19.10 18.17
CA GLU A 40 16.87 19.73 18.09
C GLU A 40 17.77 19.41 19.30
N LEU A 41 17.19 19.37 20.50
CA LEU A 41 17.91 19.03 21.72
C LEU A 41 18.34 17.57 21.72
N ILE A 42 17.46 16.64 21.37
CA ILE A 42 17.77 15.22 21.26
C ILE A 42 18.94 15.04 20.28
N SER A 43 18.85 15.65 19.09
CA SER A 43 19.89 15.63 18.06
C SER A 43 21.26 16.18 18.50
N SER A 44 21.27 17.10 19.47
CA SER A 44 22.52 17.72 19.95
C SER A 44 23.32 16.85 20.95
N ILE A 45 22.68 15.88 21.62
CA ILE A 45 23.27 15.09 22.71
C ILE A 45 23.55 13.66 22.21
N PRO A 46 24.83 13.29 21.95
CA PRO A 46 25.19 11.98 21.38
C PRO A 46 24.74 10.79 22.23
N GLN A 47 24.69 10.95 23.56
CA GLN A 47 24.26 9.91 24.50
C GLN A 47 22.82 9.42 24.25
N PHE A 48 21.95 10.27 23.69
CA PHE A 48 20.59 9.88 23.31
C PHE A 48 20.53 9.07 22.01
N HIS A 49 21.60 9.07 21.22
CA HIS A 49 21.67 8.37 19.94
C HIS A 49 22.32 7.00 20.04
N THR A 50 22.78 6.61 21.24
CA THR A 50 23.30 5.27 21.48
C THR A 50 22.16 4.30 21.20
N PRO A 51 22.22 3.50 20.11
CA PRO A 51 21.15 2.57 19.81
C PRO A 51 21.09 1.58 20.96
N THR A 52 19.92 1.41 21.57
CA THR A 52 19.72 0.29 22.47
C THR A 52 19.82 -0.98 21.60
N GLU A 53 20.98 -1.64 21.58
CA GLU A 53 21.24 -2.88 20.83
C GLU A 53 20.32 -4.06 21.23
N GLN A 54 19.38 -3.85 22.16
CA GLN A 54 18.53 -4.86 22.75
C GLN A 54 17.17 -5.01 22.05
N GLY A 55 16.89 -4.23 21.00
CA GLY A 55 15.66 -4.34 20.23
C GLY A 55 15.71 -5.47 19.19
N PRO A 56 14.60 -6.17 18.92
CA PRO A 56 14.56 -7.11 17.81
C PRO A 56 14.73 -6.33 16.49
N PRO A 57 15.29 -6.96 15.44
CA PRO A 57 15.65 -6.26 14.21
C PRO A 57 14.47 -5.51 13.57
N PRO A 58 14.68 -4.32 12.98
CA PRO A 58 13.59 -3.58 12.37
C PRO A 58 12.92 -4.42 11.26
N LEU A 59 11.59 -4.43 11.21
CA LEU A 59 10.81 -5.04 10.13
C LEU A 59 10.37 -3.95 9.14
N PRO A 60 9.90 -4.30 7.93
CA PRO A 60 9.33 -3.34 6.97
C PRO A 60 8.09 -2.60 7.48
N PHE A 61 7.58 -2.95 8.67
CA PHE A 61 6.45 -2.29 9.31
C PHE A 61 6.72 -2.05 10.81
N PRO A 62 6.05 -1.04 11.42
CA PRO A 62 6.12 -0.83 12.85
C PRO A 62 5.52 -2.01 13.62
N ARG A 63 6.29 -2.57 14.55
CA ARG A 63 5.81 -3.60 15.48
C ARG A 63 4.91 -2.98 16.53
N ALA A 64 3.72 -3.53 16.71
CA ALA A 64 2.90 -3.22 17.88
C ALA A 64 3.13 -4.20 19.03
N ARG A 65 3.58 -5.42 18.71
CA ARG A 65 3.90 -6.49 19.66
C ARG A 65 5.27 -7.07 19.31
N LEU A 66 6.05 -7.45 20.31
CA LEU A 66 7.40 -7.99 20.10
C LEU A 66 7.40 -9.31 19.32
N GLU A 67 6.38 -10.14 19.54
CA GLU A 67 6.22 -11.47 18.92
C GLU A 67 5.72 -11.43 17.49
N GLU A 68 5.22 -10.27 17.03
CA GLU A 68 4.67 -10.13 15.69
C GLU A 68 5.79 -10.03 14.66
N THR A 69 5.89 -11.06 13.82
CA THR A 69 6.95 -11.18 12.81
C THR A 69 6.44 -11.14 11.38
N VAL A 70 5.14 -11.31 11.14
CA VAL A 70 4.53 -11.38 9.80
C VAL A 70 3.18 -10.66 9.73
N ARG A 71 2.94 -9.92 8.63
CA ARG A 71 1.66 -9.26 8.32
C ARG A 71 1.25 -9.45 6.85
N PRO A 72 -0.07 -9.47 6.56
CA PRO A 72 -0.56 -9.29 5.20
C PRO A 72 -0.23 -7.89 4.67
N ILE A 73 0.16 -7.78 3.40
CA ILE A 73 0.58 -6.51 2.77
C ILE A 73 -0.54 -5.45 2.67
N PHE A 74 -1.80 -5.88 2.68
CA PHE A 74 -2.97 -5.06 2.36
C PHE A 74 -3.18 -3.84 3.28
N TRP A 75 -2.72 -3.91 4.52
CA TRP A 75 -2.82 -2.82 5.50
C TRP A 75 -1.54 -2.00 5.63
N ALA A 76 -0.62 -2.07 4.65
CA ALA A 76 0.65 -1.33 4.69
C ALA A 76 0.43 0.18 4.95
N SER A 77 -0.50 0.80 4.24
CA SER A 77 -0.84 2.23 4.41
C SER A 77 -1.83 2.50 5.56
N ASN A 78 -2.41 1.46 6.17
CA ASN A 78 -3.42 1.57 7.25
C ASN A 78 -3.11 0.65 8.46
N PRO A 79 -1.91 0.75 9.08
CA PRO A 79 -1.49 -0.19 10.11
C PRO A 79 -2.37 -0.16 11.36
N LEU A 80 -3.00 0.97 11.67
CA LEU A 80 -3.86 1.11 12.85
C LEU A 80 -5.18 0.32 12.73
N THR A 81 -5.76 0.19 11.53
CA THR A 81 -6.98 -0.61 11.36
C THR A 81 -6.68 -2.11 11.48
N TYR A 82 -5.54 -2.56 10.94
CA TYR A 82 -5.03 -3.92 11.15
C TYR A 82 -4.85 -4.24 12.63
N LEU A 83 -4.17 -3.36 13.37
CA LEU A 83 -3.94 -3.56 14.80
C LEU A 83 -5.25 -3.62 15.58
N CYS A 84 -6.23 -2.78 15.26
CA CYS A 84 -7.54 -2.84 15.91
C CYS A 84 -8.22 -4.21 15.73
N LYS A 85 -8.18 -4.77 14.51
CA LYS A 85 -8.73 -6.10 14.21
C LYS A 85 -8.06 -7.21 15.03
N GLN A 86 -6.74 -7.14 15.19
CA GLN A 86 -5.97 -8.11 16.00
C GLN A 86 -6.30 -8.08 17.50
N HIS A 87 -7.01 -7.06 17.98
CA HIS A 87 -7.45 -6.94 19.37
C HIS A 87 -8.95 -7.23 19.56
N GLY A 88 -9.61 -7.82 18.54
CA GLY A 88 -11.06 -8.10 18.59
C GLY A 88 -11.92 -6.84 18.52
N GLY A 89 -11.34 -5.70 18.14
CA GLY A 89 -12.07 -4.47 17.86
C GLY A 89 -12.88 -4.60 16.58
N SER A 90 -14.09 -4.06 16.58
CA SER A 90 -14.88 -3.96 15.35
C SER A 90 -14.29 -2.90 14.41
N SER A 91 -14.00 -3.29 13.17
CA SER A 91 -13.59 -2.38 12.09
C SER A 91 -14.55 -1.18 11.95
N VAL A 92 -15.83 -1.37 12.28
CA VAL A 92 -16.90 -0.35 12.25
C VAL A 92 -16.59 0.87 13.12
N MET A 93 -15.82 0.73 14.21
CA MET A 93 -15.47 1.87 15.07
C MET A 93 -14.49 2.86 14.39
N TYR A 94 -13.83 2.43 13.31
CA TYR A 94 -12.80 3.20 12.61
C TYR A 94 -13.04 3.41 11.11
N THR A 95 -13.85 2.58 10.45
CA THR A 95 -14.11 2.69 9.00
C THR A 95 -15.14 3.74 8.61
N THR A 96 -15.93 4.26 9.56
CA THR A 96 -17.07 5.12 9.19
C THR A 96 -17.08 6.51 9.84
N HIS A 97 -16.54 6.75 11.04
CA HIS A 97 -16.74 8.08 11.67
C HIS A 97 -15.61 8.73 12.48
N SER A 98 -14.47 8.08 12.81
CA SER A 98 -13.52 8.69 13.77
C SER A 98 -12.07 8.85 13.30
N LEU A 99 -11.42 7.83 12.71
CA LEU A 99 -10.00 7.94 12.33
C LEU A 99 -9.78 8.10 10.82
N VAL A 100 -10.41 7.29 9.97
CA VAL A 100 -10.23 7.41 8.51
C VAL A 100 -10.75 8.77 8.01
N GLY A 101 -11.96 9.17 8.42
CA GLY A 101 -12.51 10.48 8.09
C GLY A 101 -11.68 11.67 8.61
N ARG A 102 -11.02 11.54 9.79
CA ARG A 102 -10.12 12.58 10.30
C ARG A 102 -8.81 12.65 9.53
N ARG A 103 -8.28 11.53 9.06
CA ARG A 103 -7.05 11.48 8.23
C ARG A 103 -7.24 12.10 6.86
N LEU A 104 -8.42 11.92 6.28
CA LEU A 104 -8.72 12.36 4.91
C LEU A 104 -9.11 13.85 4.81
N GLY A 105 -9.33 14.52 5.93
CA GLY A 105 -9.72 15.92 5.99
C GLY A 105 -11.22 16.17 5.79
N SER A 106 -11.56 17.45 5.74
CA SER A 106 -12.93 17.93 5.55
C SER A 106 -13.50 17.49 4.19
N GLN A 107 -14.83 17.55 4.03
CA GLN A 107 -15.45 17.27 2.73
C GLN A 107 -15.00 18.26 1.64
N ALA A 108 -14.75 19.52 2.01
CA ALA A 108 -14.29 20.55 1.09
C ALA A 108 -12.86 20.26 0.58
N GLU A 109 -11.94 19.88 1.47
CA GLU A 109 -10.59 19.46 1.08
C GLU A 109 -10.64 18.23 0.17
N ARG A 110 -11.49 17.25 0.48
CA ARG A 110 -11.67 16.06 -0.36
C ARG A 110 -12.24 16.40 -1.74
N ARG A 111 -13.21 17.31 -1.86
CA ARG A 111 -13.70 17.77 -3.19
C ARG A 111 -12.61 18.46 -3.99
N TYR A 112 -11.83 19.32 -3.33
CA TYR A 112 -10.71 19.98 -3.99
C TYR A 112 -9.66 18.97 -4.52
N MET A 113 -9.36 17.93 -3.73
CA MET A 113 -8.38 16.91 -4.11
C MET A 113 -8.91 15.93 -5.16
N TRP A 114 -10.17 15.49 -5.04
CA TRP A 114 -10.72 14.35 -5.77
C TRP A 114 -11.77 14.72 -6.83
N GLY A 115 -11.98 16.00 -7.06
CA GLY A 115 -12.92 16.54 -8.04
C GLY A 115 -14.17 17.16 -7.39
N GLU A 116 -14.59 18.30 -7.92
CA GLU A 116 -15.81 18.98 -7.45
C GLU A 116 -17.08 18.27 -7.92
N SER A 117 -17.06 17.69 -9.12
CA SER A 117 -18.21 17.02 -9.74
C SER A 117 -17.77 16.04 -10.84
N PRO A 118 -17.08 14.93 -10.52
CA PRO A 118 -16.74 13.92 -11.52
C PRO A 118 -18.02 13.30 -12.11
N THR A 119 -18.04 13.05 -13.41
CA THR A 119 -19.21 12.49 -14.11
C THR A 119 -18.87 11.34 -15.05
N THR A 120 -17.58 11.10 -15.28
CA THR A 120 -17.04 10.03 -16.12
C THR A 120 -16.04 9.19 -15.33
N GLU A 121 -15.80 7.94 -15.74
CA GLU A 121 -14.79 7.10 -15.10
C GLU A 121 -13.40 7.71 -15.25
N GLU A 122 -13.13 8.35 -16.38
CA GLU A 122 -11.88 9.06 -16.66
C GLU A 122 -11.59 10.19 -15.67
N ASP A 123 -12.62 10.87 -15.16
CA ASP A 123 -12.45 11.87 -14.08
C ASP A 123 -11.88 11.21 -12.81
N ILE A 124 -12.26 9.97 -12.53
CA ILE A 124 -11.74 9.20 -11.39
C ILE A 124 -10.32 8.73 -11.69
N TYR A 125 -10.06 8.28 -12.93
CA TYR A 125 -8.75 7.78 -13.35
C TYR A 125 -7.68 8.89 -13.25
N ASP A 126 -8.03 10.13 -13.63
CA ASP A 126 -7.17 11.31 -13.50
C ASP A 126 -6.74 11.57 -12.05
N VAL A 127 -7.64 11.35 -11.07
CA VAL A 127 -7.31 11.54 -9.65
C VAL A 127 -6.22 10.56 -9.20
N PHE A 128 -6.28 9.30 -9.65
CA PHE A 128 -5.24 8.31 -9.34
C PHE A 128 -3.91 8.63 -10.05
N ASP A 129 -3.92 9.02 -11.32
CA ASP A 129 -2.71 9.46 -12.05
C ASP A 129 -2.07 10.69 -11.36
N ARG A 130 -2.88 11.68 -10.98
CA ARG A 130 -2.42 12.86 -10.26
C ARG A 130 -1.87 12.53 -8.87
N PHE A 131 -2.42 11.53 -8.18
CA PHE A 131 -1.86 11.04 -6.92
C PHE A 131 -0.46 10.46 -7.11
N VAL A 132 -0.27 9.57 -8.08
CA VAL A 132 1.06 8.98 -8.39
C VAL A 132 2.08 10.04 -8.79
N ARG A 133 1.65 11.14 -9.40
CA ARG A 133 2.48 12.31 -9.75
C ARG A 133 2.70 13.30 -8.59
N GLY A 134 2.16 13.04 -7.40
CA GLY A 134 2.26 13.92 -6.23
C GLY A 134 1.43 15.21 -6.31
N ARG A 135 0.45 15.28 -7.22
CA ARG A 135 -0.47 16.44 -7.39
C ARG A 135 -1.74 16.31 -6.56
N VAL A 136 -2.10 15.09 -6.19
CA VAL A 136 -3.12 14.79 -5.17
C VAL A 136 -2.36 14.21 -3.98
N PRO A 137 -2.50 14.75 -2.77
CA PRO A 137 -1.64 14.35 -1.67
C PRO A 137 -2.05 13.03 -1.03
N ARG A 138 -3.31 12.59 -1.17
CA ARG A 138 -3.81 11.33 -0.61
C ARG A 138 -5.06 10.83 -1.32
N LEU A 139 -5.22 9.52 -1.37
CA LEU A 139 -6.43 8.81 -1.76
C LEU A 139 -7.13 8.24 -0.53
N PRO A 140 -8.36 7.72 -0.65
CA PRO A 140 -9.01 7.01 0.45
C PRO A 140 -8.17 5.87 1.05
N TRP A 141 -7.41 5.14 0.21
CA TRP A 141 -6.65 3.95 0.61
C TRP A 141 -5.21 4.24 1.05
N CYS A 142 -4.56 5.26 0.47
CA CYS A 142 -3.14 5.52 0.66
C CYS A 142 -2.85 7.02 0.79
N GLU A 143 -1.92 7.37 1.70
CA GLU A 143 -1.61 8.77 2.04
C GLU A 143 -0.35 9.30 1.38
N ASN A 144 0.56 8.44 0.92
CA ASN A 144 1.79 8.82 0.24
C ASN A 144 2.17 7.74 -0.77
N ILE A 145 3.12 8.08 -1.66
CA ILE A 145 3.82 7.09 -2.47
C ILE A 145 5.08 6.68 -1.73
N GLU A 146 5.27 5.37 -1.60
CA GLU A 146 6.35 4.80 -0.80
C GLU A 146 7.70 5.01 -1.48
N GLY A 147 8.74 5.28 -0.67
CA GLY A 147 10.10 5.57 -1.19
C GLY A 147 10.63 4.48 -2.12
N GLU A 148 10.34 3.22 -1.81
CA GLU A 148 10.70 2.08 -2.67
C GLU A 148 10.04 2.13 -4.06
N THR A 149 8.81 2.65 -4.15
CA THR A 149 8.09 2.80 -5.42
C THR A 149 8.72 3.89 -6.29
N VAL A 150 9.15 4.99 -5.65
CA VAL A 150 9.85 6.09 -6.32
C VAL A 150 11.23 5.64 -6.80
N GLU A 151 12.02 5.02 -5.91
CA GLU A 151 13.39 4.62 -6.22
C GLU A 151 13.46 3.53 -7.29
N ALA A 152 12.50 2.60 -7.32
CA ALA A 152 12.39 1.58 -8.36
C ALA A 152 11.88 2.13 -9.71
N GLY A 153 11.55 3.43 -9.80
CA GLY A 153 11.11 4.07 -11.04
C GLY A 153 9.69 3.68 -11.48
N LEU A 154 8.84 3.22 -10.56
CA LEU A 154 7.51 2.68 -10.89
C LEU A 154 6.46 3.76 -11.17
N LEU A 155 6.75 5.04 -10.96
CA LEU A 155 5.77 6.12 -11.14
C LEU A 155 5.18 6.16 -12.55
N LYS A 156 6.02 6.05 -13.58
CA LYS A 156 5.56 6.07 -14.99
C LYS A 156 4.65 4.90 -15.35
N PRO A 157 5.02 3.63 -15.10
CA PRO A 157 4.13 2.52 -15.41
C PRO A 157 2.85 2.55 -14.56
N LEU A 158 2.91 2.96 -13.28
CA LEU A 158 1.72 3.15 -12.44
C LEU A 158 0.77 4.22 -13.03
N CYS A 159 1.30 5.37 -13.46
CA CYS A 159 0.51 6.40 -14.15
C CYS A 159 -0.18 5.84 -15.39
N ALA A 160 0.56 5.07 -16.20
CA ALA A 160 0.06 4.52 -17.46
C ALA A 160 -1.13 3.57 -17.22
N ILE A 161 -1.04 2.67 -16.25
CA ILE A 161 -2.14 1.72 -15.99
C ILE A 161 -3.34 2.39 -15.30
N ASN A 162 -3.11 3.38 -14.42
CA ASN A 162 -4.19 4.17 -13.81
C ASN A 162 -5.01 4.91 -14.87
N HIS A 163 -4.35 5.51 -15.87
CA HIS A 163 -5.01 6.20 -16.97
C HIS A 163 -5.92 5.27 -17.81
N HIS A 164 -5.68 3.96 -17.79
CA HIS A 164 -6.48 2.96 -18.50
C HIS A 164 -7.42 2.18 -17.60
N GLY A 165 -7.72 2.69 -16.40
CA GLY A 165 -8.71 2.10 -15.49
C GLY A 165 -8.22 0.92 -14.64
N PHE A 166 -6.91 0.84 -14.38
CA PHE A 166 -6.33 -0.01 -13.34
C PHE A 166 -5.92 0.85 -12.15
N LEU A 167 -6.87 1.11 -11.27
CA LEU A 167 -6.81 2.10 -10.19
C LEU A 167 -5.99 1.60 -9.00
N THR A 168 -4.69 1.85 -9.01
CA THR A 168 -3.73 1.30 -8.06
C THR A 168 -3.84 1.92 -6.68
N VAL A 169 -3.88 1.06 -5.65
CA VAL A 169 -3.96 1.46 -4.23
C VAL A 169 -2.78 0.98 -3.39
N ASN A 170 -2.00 0.01 -3.88
CA ASN A 170 -0.80 -0.50 -3.21
C ASN A 170 0.18 -1.10 -4.23
N SER A 171 1.48 -0.99 -3.97
CA SER A 171 2.54 -1.54 -4.82
C SER A 171 3.83 -1.75 -4.05
N GLN A 172 4.62 -2.77 -4.45
CA GLN A 172 6.03 -2.88 -4.09
C GLN A 172 6.85 -3.39 -5.29
N PRO A 173 8.12 -2.98 -5.44
CA PRO A 173 8.98 -3.45 -6.52
C PRO A 173 9.42 -4.92 -6.31
N SER A 174 10.05 -5.48 -7.34
CA SER A 174 10.83 -6.71 -7.16
C SER A 174 12.26 -6.36 -6.72
N LEU A 175 12.77 -7.06 -5.72
CA LEU A 175 14.14 -6.93 -5.23
C LEU A 175 14.80 -8.30 -5.15
N ASN A 176 16.05 -8.38 -5.61
CA ASN A 176 16.84 -9.60 -5.62
C ASN A 176 18.16 -9.40 -4.88
N GLY A 177 18.17 -9.66 -3.57
CA GLY A 177 19.38 -9.65 -2.76
C GLY A 177 19.98 -8.25 -2.56
N VAL A 178 19.14 -7.27 -2.22
CA VAL A 178 19.58 -5.91 -1.90
C VAL A 178 20.17 -5.89 -0.48
N PRO A 179 21.25 -5.14 -0.19
CA PRO A 179 21.79 -5.02 1.17
C PRO A 179 20.71 -4.59 2.18
N SER A 180 20.68 -5.20 3.36
CA SER A 180 19.75 -4.85 4.43
C SER A 180 19.90 -3.42 4.97
N THR A 181 21.02 -2.76 4.65
CA THR A 181 21.32 -1.36 4.97
C THR A 181 20.90 -0.37 3.88
N HIS A 182 20.29 -0.84 2.80
CA HIS A 182 19.87 0.03 1.70
C HIS A 182 18.86 1.10 2.17
N PRO A 183 19.01 2.38 1.79
CA PRO A 183 18.23 3.48 2.37
C PRO A 183 16.70 3.36 2.21
N SER A 184 16.21 2.90 1.06
CA SER A 184 14.75 2.79 0.84
C SER A 184 14.18 1.37 0.90
N TYR A 185 15.04 0.35 0.84
CA TYR A 185 14.61 -1.06 0.75
C TYR A 185 15.05 -1.87 1.97
N GLY A 186 16.10 -1.40 2.65
CA GLY A 186 16.77 -2.13 3.71
C GLY A 186 15.96 -2.17 4.99
N TRP A 187 15.98 -3.34 5.63
CA TRP A 187 15.43 -3.59 6.95
C TRP A 187 16.16 -4.79 7.56
N GLY A 188 15.96 -5.01 8.86
CA GLY A 188 16.62 -6.07 9.61
C GLY A 188 18.02 -5.69 10.11
N PRO A 189 18.81 -6.69 10.57
CA PRO A 189 20.21 -6.50 10.92
C PRO A 189 21.07 -6.06 9.73
N ALA A 190 22.17 -5.34 10.00
CA ALA A 190 23.05 -4.74 8.98
C ALA A 190 24.03 -5.73 8.30
N ASP A 191 23.77 -7.03 8.38
CA ASP A 191 24.65 -8.13 7.94
C ASP A 191 23.98 -9.06 6.90
N GLY A 192 22.93 -8.58 6.23
CA GLY A 192 22.08 -9.43 5.41
C GLY A 192 21.61 -8.83 4.11
N PHE A 193 20.71 -9.55 3.47
CA PHE A 193 20.11 -9.21 2.19
C PHE A 193 18.60 -9.37 2.23
N VAL A 194 17.90 -8.45 1.57
CA VAL A 194 16.44 -8.39 1.49
C VAL A 194 15.96 -8.64 0.06
N TYR A 195 14.77 -9.20 -0.04
CA TYR A 195 14.17 -9.67 -1.28
C TYR A 195 12.69 -9.32 -1.29
N GLN A 196 12.17 -9.05 -2.50
CA GLN A 196 10.76 -8.75 -2.72
C GLN A 196 10.28 -9.34 -4.05
N LYS A 197 9.06 -9.88 -4.05
CA LYS A 197 8.30 -10.15 -5.28
C LYS A 197 7.57 -8.87 -5.70
N ALA A 198 7.52 -8.57 -7.00
CA ALA A 198 6.71 -7.45 -7.46
C ALA A 198 5.24 -7.70 -7.13
N TYR A 199 4.54 -6.65 -6.70
CA TYR A 199 3.15 -6.71 -6.29
C TYR A 199 2.40 -5.45 -6.69
N LEU A 200 1.15 -5.62 -7.14
CA LEU A 200 0.21 -4.54 -7.37
C LEU A 200 -1.16 -4.89 -6.79
N GLU A 201 -1.81 -3.88 -6.22
CA GLU A 201 -3.21 -3.92 -5.78
C GLU A 201 -3.97 -2.78 -6.45
N PHE A 202 -5.12 -3.06 -7.06
CA PHE A 202 -5.89 -2.06 -7.77
C PHE A 202 -7.38 -2.40 -7.87
N PHE A 203 -8.19 -1.39 -8.23
CA PHE A 203 -9.55 -1.60 -8.71
C PHE A 203 -9.61 -1.55 -10.24
N CYS A 204 -10.42 -2.39 -10.88
CA CYS A 204 -10.67 -2.29 -12.31
C CYS A 204 -12.08 -2.76 -12.69
N SER A 205 -12.55 -2.36 -13.87
CA SER A 205 -13.81 -2.84 -14.42
C SER A 205 -13.75 -4.34 -14.76
N GLU A 206 -14.93 -4.98 -14.86
CA GLU A 206 -15.08 -6.35 -15.37
C GLU A 206 -14.32 -6.56 -16.70
N PHE A 207 -14.47 -5.61 -17.63
CA PHE A 207 -13.80 -5.64 -18.93
C PHE A 207 -12.27 -5.70 -18.81
N ASN A 208 -11.69 -4.91 -17.92
CA ASN A 208 -10.25 -4.89 -17.69
C ASN A 208 -9.76 -6.15 -16.97
N LEU A 209 -10.54 -6.71 -16.05
CA LEU A 209 -10.22 -7.99 -15.41
C LEU A 209 -10.22 -9.13 -16.43
N ASP A 210 -11.21 -9.20 -17.31
CA ASP A 210 -11.30 -10.25 -18.32
C ASP A 210 -10.11 -10.22 -19.27
N ARG A 211 -9.66 -9.02 -19.68
CA ARG A 211 -8.44 -8.84 -20.49
C ARG A 211 -7.18 -9.31 -19.76
N LEU A 212 -7.04 -8.98 -18.48
CA LEU A 212 -5.93 -9.47 -17.66
C LEU A 212 -5.94 -11.00 -17.61
N MET A 213 -7.06 -11.61 -17.20
CA MET A 213 -7.17 -13.05 -17.06
C MET A 213 -6.94 -13.80 -18.38
N ALA A 214 -7.34 -13.24 -19.53
CA ALA A 214 -7.05 -13.80 -20.84
C ALA A 214 -5.55 -13.75 -21.20
N ALA A 215 -4.86 -12.66 -20.83
CA ALA A 215 -3.43 -12.51 -21.10
C ALA A 215 -2.55 -13.37 -20.18
N MET A 216 -3.01 -13.69 -18.97
CA MET A 216 -2.26 -14.45 -17.95
C MET A 216 -1.69 -15.79 -18.44
N GLY A 217 -2.30 -16.43 -19.46
CA GLY A 217 -1.77 -17.67 -20.05
C GLY A 217 -0.36 -17.52 -20.66
N GLY A 218 0.04 -16.30 -21.05
CA GLY A 218 1.39 -15.98 -21.50
C GLY A 218 2.36 -15.55 -20.39
N HIS A 219 1.89 -15.45 -19.15
CA HIS A 219 2.64 -14.94 -18.00
C HIS A 219 2.60 -15.94 -16.83
N PRO A 220 3.29 -17.09 -16.94
CA PRO A 220 3.14 -18.21 -16.02
C PRO A 220 3.65 -17.92 -14.59
N THR A 221 4.40 -16.84 -14.40
CA THR A 221 4.94 -16.45 -13.09
C THR A 221 3.92 -15.63 -12.28
N LEU A 222 2.88 -15.09 -12.92
CA LEU A 222 1.91 -14.22 -12.26
C LEU A 222 0.86 -15.02 -11.49
N SER A 223 0.53 -14.55 -10.30
CA SER A 223 -0.63 -14.99 -9.52
C SER A 223 -1.58 -13.83 -9.29
N LEU A 224 -2.86 -14.04 -9.54
CA LEU A 224 -3.92 -13.05 -9.42
C LEU A 224 -5.02 -13.55 -8.47
N LEU A 225 -5.42 -12.70 -7.53
CA LEU A 225 -6.63 -12.86 -6.71
C LEU A 225 -7.53 -11.66 -6.94
N SER A 226 -8.84 -11.87 -7.01
CA SER A 226 -9.80 -10.77 -7.19
C SER A 226 -11.13 -11.02 -6.50
N HIS A 227 -11.73 -9.95 -5.99
CA HIS A 227 -13.02 -9.95 -5.31
C HIS A 227 -13.90 -8.77 -5.75
N LYS A 228 -15.22 -8.97 -5.71
CA LYS A 228 -16.20 -7.89 -5.79
C LYS A 228 -16.77 -7.56 -4.41
N ALA A 229 -17.42 -6.40 -4.31
CA ALA A 229 -18.17 -5.99 -3.12
C ALA A 229 -19.24 -7.03 -2.73
N ASP A 230 -19.89 -7.64 -3.72
CA ASP A 230 -20.94 -8.67 -3.53
C ASP A 230 -20.40 -10.04 -3.05
N GLY A 231 -19.08 -10.20 -2.91
CA GLY A 231 -18.43 -11.43 -2.48
C GLY A 231 -18.06 -12.39 -3.61
N SER A 232 -18.36 -12.06 -4.88
CA SER A 232 -17.85 -12.80 -6.03
C SER A 232 -16.32 -12.79 -6.02
N SER A 233 -15.70 -13.89 -6.47
CA SER A 233 -14.25 -14.02 -6.53
C SER A 233 -13.79 -14.74 -7.78
N ARG A 234 -12.62 -14.33 -8.29
CA ARG A 234 -11.90 -15.00 -9.39
C ARG A 234 -10.42 -15.00 -9.06
N SER A 235 -9.71 -16.01 -9.54
CA SER A 235 -8.27 -16.13 -9.30
C SER A 235 -7.59 -16.97 -10.36
N MET A 236 -6.31 -16.72 -10.58
CA MET A 236 -5.43 -17.57 -11.37
C MET A 236 -4.07 -17.61 -10.69
N LEU A 237 -3.62 -18.78 -10.26
CA LEU A 237 -2.35 -18.94 -9.55
C LEU A 237 -1.31 -19.56 -10.47
N SER A 238 -0.09 -19.03 -10.43
CA SER A 238 1.07 -19.56 -11.18
C SER A 238 1.35 -21.05 -10.88
N SER A 239 1.04 -21.49 -9.67
CA SER A 239 1.20 -22.89 -9.24
C SER A 239 0.19 -23.85 -9.88
N GLY A 240 -0.83 -23.34 -10.59
CA GLY A 240 -1.93 -24.13 -11.13
C GLY A 240 -2.92 -24.63 -10.07
N LEU A 241 -2.72 -24.30 -8.79
CA LEU A 241 -3.63 -24.67 -7.72
C LEU A 241 -4.96 -23.92 -7.85
N SER A 242 -6.07 -24.64 -7.79
CA SER A 242 -7.38 -24.00 -7.65
C SER A 242 -7.60 -23.57 -6.19
N PRO A 243 -8.17 -22.38 -5.92
CA PRO A 243 -8.63 -22.04 -4.56
C PRO A 243 -9.71 -22.98 -4.05
N SER A 244 -10.46 -23.66 -4.92
CA SER A 244 -11.42 -24.69 -4.50
C SER A 244 -10.73 -25.91 -3.89
N GLU A 245 -9.48 -26.18 -4.29
CA GLU A 245 -8.63 -27.24 -3.75
C GLU A 245 -7.78 -26.73 -2.57
N SER A 246 -7.60 -25.41 -2.48
CA SER A 246 -6.73 -24.72 -1.51
C SER A 246 -7.54 -23.82 -0.59
N ARG A 247 -7.94 -24.31 0.60
CA ARG A 247 -8.76 -23.53 1.57
C ARG A 247 -8.13 -22.18 1.99
N ARG A 248 -6.82 -22.03 1.83
CA ARG A 248 -6.06 -20.80 2.07
C ARG A 248 -4.78 -20.82 1.25
N VAL A 249 -4.47 -19.72 0.56
CA VAL A 249 -3.23 -19.55 -0.20
C VAL A 249 -2.45 -18.40 0.44
N VAL A 250 -1.18 -18.66 0.77
CA VAL A 250 -0.27 -17.68 1.35
C VAL A 250 1.00 -17.64 0.52
N THR A 251 1.36 -16.45 0.04
CA THR A 251 2.58 -16.21 -0.74
C THR A 251 3.46 -15.23 0.03
N ALA A 252 4.68 -15.62 0.38
CA ALA A 252 5.68 -14.68 0.89
C ALA A 252 6.09 -13.71 -0.23
N VAL A 253 6.03 -12.40 0.05
CA VAL A 253 6.34 -11.34 -0.93
C VAL A 253 7.46 -10.42 -0.47
N THR A 254 7.86 -10.47 0.81
CA THR A 254 9.07 -9.81 1.32
C THR A 254 9.75 -10.74 2.30
N TRP A 255 11.06 -10.98 2.12
CA TRP A 255 11.87 -11.78 3.04
C TRP A 255 13.30 -11.29 3.12
N GLY A 256 14.02 -11.72 4.16
CA GLY A 256 15.39 -11.35 4.42
C GLY A 256 16.20 -12.51 4.97
N VAL A 257 17.46 -12.58 4.55
CA VAL A 257 18.45 -13.57 4.98
C VAL A 257 19.57 -12.82 5.70
N PHE A 258 19.84 -13.21 6.93
CA PHE A 258 20.75 -12.51 7.84
C PHE A 258 21.72 -13.52 8.50
N GLU A 259 22.91 -13.06 8.86
CA GLU A 259 23.92 -13.93 9.45
C GLU A 259 23.45 -14.50 10.81
N GLY A 260 23.62 -15.81 11.00
CA GLY A 260 23.33 -16.48 12.27
C GLY A 260 21.85 -16.55 12.67
N ARG A 261 20.91 -16.40 11.72
CA ARG A 261 19.46 -16.37 11.98
C ARG A 261 18.66 -17.13 10.92
N ASP A 262 17.46 -17.55 11.30
CA ASP A 262 16.47 -18.07 10.36
C ASP A 262 15.97 -16.97 9.40
N ILE A 263 15.46 -17.39 8.24
CA ILE A 263 14.87 -16.49 7.25
C ILE A 263 13.67 -15.78 7.86
N LEU A 264 13.65 -14.45 7.73
CA LEU A 264 12.50 -13.63 8.13
C LEU A 264 11.63 -13.36 6.90
N GLN A 265 10.33 -13.63 7.00
CA GLN A 265 9.35 -13.37 5.93
C GLN A 265 8.22 -12.45 6.42
N PRO A 266 8.50 -11.16 6.63
CA PRO A 266 7.57 -10.25 7.30
C PRO A 266 6.30 -9.96 6.51
N THR A 267 6.31 -10.08 5.19
CA THR A 267 5.17 -9.65 4.38
C THR A 267 4.67 -10.78 3.50
N VAL A 268 3.36 -11.03 3.58
CA VAL A 268 2.67 -12.07 2.80
C VAL A 268 1.46 -11.52 2.06
N VAL A 269 1.11 -12.16 0.94
CA VAL A 269 -0.22 -12.10 0.33
C VAL A 269 -0.98 -13.33 0.80
N ASP A 270 -2.02 -13.12 1.61
CA ASP A 270 -2.85 -14.18 2.19
C ASP A 270 -4.29 -14.04 1.68
N SER A 271 -4.82 -15.09 1.04
CA SER A 271 -6.15 -15.06 0.41
C SER A 271 -7.29 -14.81 1.40
N VAL A 272 -7.18 -15.30 2.64
CA VAL A 272 -8.19 -15.07 3.70
C VAL A 272 -8.11 -13.63 4.18
N ALA A 273 -6.89 -13.11 4.37
CA ALA A 273 -6.70 -11.71 4.74
C ALA A 273 -7.16 -10.75 3.64
N PHE A 274 -6.94 -11.10 2.36
CA PHE A 274 -7.39 -10.32 1.22
C PHE A 274 -8.91 -10.23 1.17
N ASN A 275 -9.60 -11.36 1.36
CA ASN A 275 -11.06 -11.38 1.45
C ASN A 275 -11.59 -10.59 2.66
N ALA A 276 -10.86 -10.52 3.78
CA ALA A 276 -11.23 -9.69 4.93
C ALA A 276 -10.90 -8.20 4.75
N TRP A 277 -9.92 -7.88 3.91
CA TRP A 277 -9.54 -6.52 3.53
C TRP A 277 -10.54 -5.92 2.54
N LYS A 278 -11.08 -6.73 1.61
CA LYS A 278 -12.00 -6.27 0.56
C LYS A 278 -13.14 -5.40 1.12
N ASP A 279 -13.70 -5.75 2.27
CA ASP A 279 -14.83 -5.04 2.86
C ASP A 279 -14.44 -3.62 3.28
N GLU A 280 -13.24 -3.44 3.84
CA GLU A 280 -12.69 -2.10 4.13
C GLU A 280 -12.34 -1.35 2.85
N ALA A 281 -11.69 -2.04 1.90
CA ALA A 281 -11.28 -1.48 0.63
C ALA A 281 -12.49 -0.91 -0.15
N PHE A 282 -13.58 -1.66 -0.25
CA PHE A 282 -14.82 -1.22 -0.89
C PHE A 282 -15.56 -0.17 -0.06
N ALA A 283 -15.63 -0.31 1.28
CA ALA A 283 -16.32 0.66 2.12
C ALA A 283 -15.80 2.09 1.91
N MET A 284 -14.50 2.27 1.67
CA MET A 284 -13.88 3.58 1.43
C MET A 284 -14.42 4.29 0.17
N TRP A 285 -14.81 3.58 -0.88
CA TRP A 285 -15.48 4.19 -2.04
C TRP A 285 -16.72 4.98 -1.61
N ARG A 286 -17.55 4.41 -0.72
CA ARG A 286 -18.79 5.05 -0.27
C ARG A 286 -18.57 6.02 0.89
N SER A 287 -17.87 5.59 1.94
CA SER A 287 -17.74 6.35 3.18
C SER A 287 -16.80 7.55 3.05
N ALA A 288 -15.74 7.43 2.23
CA ALA A 288 -14.80 8.52 2.02
C ALA A 288 -15.12 9.34 0.77
N TRP A 289 -15.38 8.70 -0.37
CA TRP A 289 -15.46 9.40 -1.67
C TRP A 289 -16.90 9.69 -2.13
N ALA A 290 -17.84 8.75 -2.08
CA ALA A 290 -19.21 9.06 -2.49
C ALA A 290 -19.89 10.06 -1.53
N SER A 291 -19.54 9.99 -0.23
CA SER A 291 -20.16 10.78 0.84
C SER A 291 -19.91 12.29 0.75
N ILE A 292 -18.95 12.76 -0.07
CA ILE A 292 -18.70 14.20 -0.26
C ILE A 292 -19.63 14.82 -1.30
N TYR A 293 -20.42 14.03 -2.02
CA TYR A 293 -21.35 14.51 -3.05
C TYR A 293 -22.82 14.42 -2.58
N PRO A 294 -23.71 15.33 -3.02
CA PRO A 294 -25.12 15.27 -2.67
C PRO A 294 -25.82 14.00 -3.13
N ASP A 295 -26.84 13.58 -2.39
CA ASP A 295 -27.72 12.47 -2.78
C ASP A 295 -28.39 12.76 -4.14
N GLY A 296 -28.43 11.76 -5.01
CA GLY A 296 -29.00 11.87 -6.36
C GLY A 296 -28.12 12.59 -7.39
N SER A 297 -26.93 13.06 -7.01
CA SER A 297 -25.98 13.66 -7.96
C SER A 297 -25.34 12.61 -8.88
N ALA A 298 -24.99 13.01 -10.11
CA ALA A 298 -24.27 12.16 -11.06
C ALA A 298 -22.92 11.66 -10.49
N SER A 299 -22.21 12.52 -9.77
CA SER A 299 -20.93 12.18 -9.14
C SER A 299 -21.07 11.10 -8.08
N LYS A 300 -22.08 11.19 -7.22
CA LYS A 300 -22.34 10.14 -6.24
C LYS A 300 -22.69 8.82 -6.91
N ALA A 301 -23.58 8.86 -7.90
CA ALA A 301 -24.01 7.68 -8.64
C ALA A 301 -22.84 6.99 -9.38
N LEU A 302 -21.91 7.77 -9.95
CA LEU A 302 -20.70 7.26 -10.58
C LEU A 302 -19.83 6.48 -9.59
N ILE A 303 -19.51 7.07 -8.43
CA ILE A 303 -18.67 6.41 -7.42
C ILE A 303 -19.34 5.16 -6.86
N GLU A 304 -20.66 5.19 -6.65
CA GLU A 304 -21.44 4.04 -6.22
C GLU A 304 -21.46 2.94 -7.29
N SER A 305 -21.55 3.31 -8.57
CA SER A 305 -21.45 2.36 -9.67
C SER A 305 -20.09 1.68 -9.74
N ILE A 306 -18.99 2.43 -9.55
CA ILE A 306 -17.63 1.85 -9.45
C ILE A 306 -17.58 0.86 -8.29
N HIS A 307 -18.06 1.23 -7.10
CA HIS A 307 -18.13 0.33 -5.95
C HIS A 307 -18.85 -0.99 -6.26
N ASP A 308 -19.99 -0.93 -6.94
CA ASP A 308 -20.85 -2.10 -7.17
C ASP A 308 -20.38 -2.99 -8.33
N THR A 309 -19.63 -2.43 -9.28
CA THR A 309 -19.26 -3.12 -10.53
C THR A 309 -17.78 -3.48 -10.63
N TYR A 310 -16.87 -2.74 -9.99
CA TYR A 310 -15.44 -2.98 -10.12
C TYR A 310 -14.98 -4.18 -9.29
N TRP A 311 -13.88 -4.76 -9.74
CA TRP A 311 -13.12 -5.78 -9.04
C TRP A 311 -11.99 -5.13 -8.26
N HIS A 312 -11.77 -5.64 -7.05
CA HIS A 312 -10.58 -5.40 -6.27
C HIS A 312 -9.61 -6.55 -6.53
N VAL A 313 -8.43 -6.24 -7.07
CA VAL A 313 -7.49 -7.20 -7.62
C VAL A 313 -6.14 -7.04 -6.96
N CYS A 314 -5.48 -8.15 -6.62
CA CYS A 314 -4.05 -8.15 -6.35
C CYS A 314 -3.32 -9.13 -7.26
N ILE A 315 -2.15 -8.70 -7.77
CA ILE A 315 -1.28 -9.50 -8.64
C ILE A 315 0.12 -9.55 -8.03
N VAL A 316 0.72 -10.74 -8.07
CA VAL A 316 2.08 -11.01 -7.60
C VAL A 316 2.86 -11.64 -8.75
N ASP A 317 4.03 -11.10 -9.07
CA ASP A 317 5.00 -11.80 -9.91
C ASP A 317 5.87 -12.72 -9.06
N ASN A 318 5.80 -14.02 -9.30
CA ASN A 318 6.59 -14.99 -8.54
C ASN A 318 8.04 -15.09 -9.02
N ASP A 319 8.37 -14.54 -10.19
CA ASP A 319 9.75 -14.35 -10.61
C ASP A 319 10.28 -13.03 -10.02
N TYR A 320 10.95 -13.14 -8.88
CA TYR A 320 11.60 -12.01 -8.21
C TYR A 320 13.04 -11.79 -8.69
N SER A 321 13.48 -12.52 -9.71
CA SER A 321 14.81 -12.32 -10.29
C SER A 321 14.82 -11.12 -11.23
N SER A 322 15.96 -10.83 -11.86
CA SER A 322 16.12 -9.68 -12.76
C SER A 322 15.29 -9.75 -14.05
N THR A 323 14.56 -10.84 -14.28
CA THR A 323 13.70 -11.05 -15.45
C THR A 323 12.22 -10.79 -15.18
N GLY A 324 11.81 -10.65 -13.91
CA GLY A 324 10.43 -10.35 -13.55
C GLY A 324 10.01 -8.95 -14.02
N ASP A 325 8.82 -8.86 -14.62
CA ASP A 325 8.20 -7.59 -15.03
C ASP A 325 6.68 -7.69 -14.94
N ILE A 326 6.16 -7.30 -13.78
CA ILE A 326 4.73 -7.28 -13.50
C ILE A 326 3.95 -6.33 -14.42
N PHE A 327 4.61 -5.36 -15.06
CA PHE A 327 3.98 -4.40 -15.98
C PHE A 327 3.92 -4.88 -17.43
N CYS A 328 4.62 -5.97 -17.78
CA CYS A 328 4.62 -6.55 -19.11
C CYS A 328 3.21 -6.98 -19.55
N ILE A 329 2.45 -7.62 -18.65
CA ILE A 329 1.05 -8.03 -18.93
C ILE A 329 0.16 -6.81 -19.24
N PHE A 330 0.36 -5.70 -18.53
CA PHE A 330 -0.40 -4.47 -18.77
C PHE A 330 -0.03 -3.86 -20.12
N SER A 331 1.27 -3.80 -20.44
CA SER A 331 1.74 -3.32 -21.74
C SER A 331 1.16 -4.14 -22.90
N GLN A 332 1.13 -5.47 -22.74
CA GLN A 332 0.50 -6.38 -23.70
C GLN A 332 -0.98 -6.03 -23.88
N ILE A 333 -1.79 -6.03 -22.81
CA ILE A 333 -3.23 -5.78 -22.96
C ILE A 333 -3.48 -4.38 -23.51
N LEU A 334 -2.78 -3.34 -23.04
CA LEU A 334 -2.98 -1.97 -23.49
C LEU A 334 -2.60 -1.76 -24.96
N SER A 335 -1.61 -2.51 -25.47
CA SER A 335 -1.29 -2.52 -26.89
C SER A 335 -2.36 -3.20 -27.78
N LEU A 336 -3.26 -3.99 -27.19
CA LEU A 336 -4.22 -4.85 -27.90
C LEU A 336 -5.62 -4.21 -28.17
N ASN A 337 -5.84 -2.90 -27.94
CA ASN A 337 -7.16 -2.26 -28.21
C ASN A 337 -7.09 -1.13 -29.26
N PRO A 338 -8.13 -0.92 -30.10
CA PRO A 338 -8.90 -1.90 -30.88
C PRO A 338 -9.12 -1.39 -32.33
N SER A 339 -8.26 -1.77 -33.28
CA SER A 339 -8.50 -1.50 -34.71
C SER A 339 -8.10 -2.65 -35.64
N GLU A 340 -7.74 -3.82 -35.11
CA GLU A 340 -7.48 -5.00 -35.93
C GLU A 340 -8.37 -6.16 -35.51
N GLY A 341 -9.16 -6.62 -36.48
CA GLY A 341 -10.39 -7.35 -36.26
C GLY A 341 -10.20 -8.80 -35.83
N SER A 342 -11.11 -9.24 -34.96
CA SER A 342 -11.50 -10.64 -34.91
C SER A 342 -12.06 -11.04 -36.30
N PRO A 343 -11.53 -12.08 -36.96
CA PRO A 343 -12.17 -12.60 -38.16
C PRO A 343 -13.54 -13.13 -37.75
N VAL A 344 -14.59 -12.55 -38.34
CA VAL A 344 -15.94 -13.06 -38.27
C VAL A 344 -15.92 -14.47 -38.83
N ILE A 345 -15.99 -15.48 -37.95
CA ILE A 345 -16.26 -16.85 -38.35
C ILE A 345 -17.70 -16.84 -38.86
N ARG A 346 -17.84 -16.79 -40.19
CA ARG A 346 -19.13 -17.02 -40.85
C ARG A 346 -19.44 -18.52 -40.75
N PRO A 347 -20.65 -18.93 -40.35
CA PRO A 347 -21.03 -20.33 -40.40
C PRO A 347 -21.10 -20.76 -41.87
N GLU A 348 -20.33 -21.80 -42.21
CA GLU A 348 -20.44 -22.48 -43.50
C GLU A 348 -21.87 -22.98 -43.68
N ARG A 349 -22.54 -22.50 -44.73
CA ARG A 349 -23.71 -23.18 -45.28
C ARG A 349 -23.17 -24.32 -46.13
N HIS A 350 -23.35 -25.55 -45.66
CA HIS A 350 -23.16 -26.72 -46.51
C HIS A 350 -24.30 -26.83 -47.54
N PRO A 351 -23.99 -27.37 -48.75
CA PRO A 351 -24.91 -27.44 -49.89
C PRO A 351 -26.09 -28.40 -49.69
#